data_AF-A0A2T6DH13-F1
#
_entry.id   AF-A0A2T6DH13-F1
#
_cell.length_a   1.000
_cell.length_b   1.000
_cell.length_c   1.000
_cell.angle_alpha   90.00
_cell.angle_beta   90.00
_cell.angle_gamma   90.00
#
_symmetry.space_group_name_H-M   'P 1'
#
loop_
_entity.id
_entity.type
_entity.pdbx_description
1 polymer ?
#
loop_
_entity_poly.entity_id
_entity_poly.type
_entity_poly.pdbx_seq_one_letter_code
_entity_poly.pdbx_strand_id
1 'polypeptide(L)'
;MTTLYMIGDSTMANKSPDNGNPEHGWGQLLPEFFKPGAVAVDNRAKDGRSTKSFRGEGLWDPVLKALRPGEWVVIQFGHNDQKKDKPHFYAEAATAYRGRGVWRSCLRGIWRGRSLGCRSIWRKAG
;
A
#
# COMPACT_ATOMS: atom_id res chain seq x y z
N MET A 1 -4.39 17.66 11.90
CA MET A 1 -3.68 16.36 11.78
C MET A 1 -4.02 15.75 10.43
N THR A 2 -3.01 15.41 9.61
CA THR A 2 -3.21 14.75 8.30
C THR A 2 -3.00 13.25 8.44
N THR A 3 -3.72 12.45 7.64
CA THR A 3 -3.55 11.00 7.63
C THR A 3 -2.60 10.58 6.50
N LEU A 4 -1.67 9.69 6.82
CA LEU A 4 -0.83 8.97 5.88
C LEU A 4 -1.30 7.52 5.83
N TYR A 5 -2.00 7.17 4.76
CA TYR A 5 -2.38 5.78 4.48
C TYR A 5 -1.21 5.05 3.85
N MET A 6 -1.02 3.78 4.21
CA MET A 6 0.01 2.95 3.62
C MET A 6 -0.58 1.63 3.14
N ILE A 7 -0.28 1.25 1.90
CA ILE A 7 -0.66 -0.05 1.35
C ILE A 7 0.56 -0.75 0.76
N GLY A 8 0.68 -2.04 1.01
CA GLY A 8 1.85 -2.80 0.61
C GLY A 8 1.85 -4.25 1.04
N ASP A 9 3.01 -4.88 0.90
CA ASP A 9 3.27 -6.26 1.26
C ASP A 9 3.83 -6.43 2.69
N SER A 10 4.34 -7.62 3.01
CA SER A 10 4.86 -7.97 4.33
C SER A 10 5.99 -7.08 4.83
N THR A 11 6.75 -6.46 3.92
CA THR A 11 7.85 -5.58 4.32
C THR A 11 7.36 -4.24 4.85
N MET A 12 6.10 -3.87 4.62
CA MET A 12 5.46 -2.68 5.17
C MET A 12 4.49 -3.01 6.31
N ALA A 13 3.86 -4.18 6.30
CA ALA A 13 2.77 -4.56 7.18
C ALA A 13 3.10 -4.48 8.67
N ASN A 14 2.09 -4.13 9.47
CA ASN A 14 2.16 -4.26 10.92
C ASN A 14 2.23 -5.75 11.29
N LYS A 15 3.13 -6.08 12.21
CA LYS A 15 3.35 -7.44 12.69
C LYS A 15 2.97 -7.52 14.16
N SER A 16 2.23 -8.58 14.51
CA SER A 16 1.93 -8.84 15.91
C SER A 16 3.20 -9.30 16.63
N PRO A 17 3.51 -8.78 17.83
CA PRO A 17 4.59 -9.30 18.66
C PRO A 17 4.27 -10.68 19.29
N ASP A 18 3.05 -11.19 19.08
CA ASP A 18 2.64 -12.50 19.59
C ASP A 18 3.63 -13.60 19.21
N ASN A 19 3.80 -14.56 20.11
CA ASN A 19 4.70 -15.71 19.96
C ASN A 19 6.18 -15.34 19.72
N GLY A 20 6.60 -14.14 20.10
CA GLY A 20 8.00 -13.70 19.96
C GLY A 20 8.41 -13.46 18.51
N ASN A 21 7.46 -13.12 17.63
CA ASN A 21 7.75 -12.84 16.23
C ASN A 21 8.67 -11.60 16.10
N PRO A 22 9.91 -11.77 15.60
CA PRO A 22 10.86 -10.66 15.46
C PRO A 22 10.62 -9.82 14.20
N GLU A 23 9.71 -10.23 13.32
CA GLU A 23 9.43 -9.52 12.08
C GLU A 23 8.73 -8.19 12.34
N HIS A 24 9.17 -7.13 11.65
CA HIS A 24 8.49 -5.84 11.60
C HIS A 24 8.52 -5.29 10.18
N GLY A 25 7.37 -4.84 9.69
CA GLY A 25 7.32 -4.02 8.49
C GLY A 25 7.81 -2.61 8.78
N TRP A 26 8.48 -1.97 7.82
CA TRP A 26 9.02 -0.62 7.99
C TRP A 26 7.92 0.41 8.32
N GLY A 27 6.68 0.17 7.86
CA GLY A 27 5.54 1.04 8.13
C GLY A 27 5.09 1.06 9.58
N GLN A 28 5.42 0.01 10.36
CA GLN A 28 5.10 -0.08 11.79
C GLN A 28 5.90 0.95 12.61
N LEU A 29 7.13 1.27 12.19
CA LEU A 29 8.01 2.24 12.87
C LEU A 29 7.91 3.65 12.30
N LEU A 30 7.25 3.83 11.16
CA LEU A 30 7.13 5.14 10.52
C LEU A 30 6.53 6.25 11.42
N PRO A 31 5.54 5.98 12.31
CA PRO A 31 4.99 7.00 13.21
C PRO A 31 6.04 7.72 14.07
N GLU A 32 7.10 7.01 14.48
CA GLU A 32 8.16 7.52 15.36
C GLU A 32 8.98 8.65 14.73
N PHE A 33 8.92 8.80 13.41
CA PHE A 33 9.65 9.83 12.68
C PHE A 33 8.86 11.13 12.49
N PHE A 34 7.60 11.18 12.96
CA PHE A 34 6.77 12.38 12.89
C PHE A 34 6.72 13.12 14.23
N LYS A 35 6.61 14.46 14.16
CA LYS A 35 6.30 15.25 15.36
C LYS A 35 4.94 14.81 15.93
N PRO A 36 4.79 14.71 17.26
CA PRO A 36 3.51 14.36 17.88
C PRO A 36 2.35 15.22 17.33
N GLY A 37 1.26 14.56 16.92
CA GLY A 37 0.06 15.22 16.39
C GLY A 37 0.17 15.77 14.95
N ALA A 38 1.33 15.68 14.29
CA ALA A 38 1.49 16.17 12.93
C ALA A 38 0.83 15.23 11.89
N VAL A 39 1.12 13.93 11.99
CA VAL A 39 0.68 12.90 11.03
C VAL A 39 0.14 11.70 11.80
N ALA A 40 -1.06 11.24 11.42
CA ALA A 40 -1.57 9.94 11.83
C ALA A 40 -1.26 8.91 10.73
N VAL A 41 -0.66 7.78 11.08
CA VAL A 41 -0.33 6.71 10.13
C VAL A 41 -1.40 5.63 10.20
N ASP A 42 -2.06 5.36 9.07
CA ASP A 42 -2.99 4.24 8.88
C ASP A 42 -2.33 3.21 7.95
N ASN A 43 -1.59 2.27 8.56
CA ASN A 43 -0.88 1.23 7.83
C ASN A 43 -1.79 0.03 7.54
N ARG A 44 -2.19 -0.11 6.28
CA ARG A 44 -3.04 -1.20 5.77
C ARG A 44 -2.30 -2.18 4.87
N ALA A 45 -0.97 -2.19 4.92
CA ALA A 45 -0.19 -3.24 4.27
C ALA A 45 -0.49 -4.61 4.89
N LYS A 46 -0.44 -5.65 4.05
CA LYS A 46 -0.82 -7.02 4.42
C LYS A 46 0.19 -8.02 3.91
N ASP A 47 0.53 -8.97 4.77
CA ASP A 47 1.47 -10.05 4.46
C ASP A 47 1.05 -10.88 3.25
N GLY A 48 2.03 -11.24 2.42
CA GLY A 48 1.81 -12.11 1.25
C GLY A 48 1.00 -11.46 0.12
N ARG A 49 0.68 -10.16 0.20
CA ARG A 49 -0.08 -9.49 -0.86
C ARG A 49 0.85 -8.99 -1.96
N SER A 50 0.41 -9.20 -3.19
CA SER A 50 0.93 -8.54 -4.39
C SER A 50 0.01 -7.38 -4.74
N THR A 51 0.42 -6.54 -5.69
CA THR A 51 -0.49 -5.50 -6.19
C THR A 51 -1.77 -6.10 -6.81
N LYS A 52 -1.70 -7.30 -7.40
CA LYS A 52 -2.84 -8.02 -7.97
C LYS A 52 -3.79 -8.55 -6.89
N SER A 53 -3.25 -9.30 -5.93
CA SER A 53 -4.06 -9.93 -4.89
C SER A 53 -4.66 -8.90 -3.94
N PHE A 54 -3.93 -7.84 -3.58
CA PHE A 54 -4.46 -6.77 -2.72
C PHE A 54 -5.72 -6.12 -3.31
N ARG A 55 -5.78 -5.97 -4.63
CA ARG A 55 -6.96 -5.48 -5.34
C ARG A 55 -8.03 -6.55 -5.50
N GLY A 56 -7.65 -7.77 -5.89
CA GLY A 56 -8.58 -8.89 -6.06
C GLY A 56 -9.33 -9.22 -4.77
N GLU A 57 -8.69 -9.02 -3.62
CA GLU A 57 -9.25 -9.20 -2.28
C GLU A 57 -10.05 -7.96 -1.79
N GLY A 58 -10.15 -6.88 -2.58
CA GLY A 58 -10.92 -5.69 -2.21
C GLY A 58 -10.29 -4.81 -1.12
N LEU A 59 -9.02 -5.02 -0.76
CA LEU A 59 -8.34 -4.30 0.33
C LEU A 59 -8.10 -2.81 0.03
N TRP A 60 -8.21 -2.42 -1.23
CA TRP A 60 -8.06 -1.03 -1.67
C TRP A 60 -9.31 -0.18 -1.41
N ASP A 61 -10.50 -0.76 -1.52
CA ASP A 61 -11.76 -0.01 -1.46
C ASP A 61 -12.00 0.69 -0.11
N PRO A 62 -11.69 0.07 1.05
CA PRO A 62 -11.78 0.75 2.34
C PRO A 62 -10.81 1.92 2.47
N VAL A 63 -9.65 1.90 1.80
CA VAL A 63 -8.69 3.02 1.84
C VAL A 63 -9.21 4.18 1.00
N LEU A 64 -9.68 3.88 -0.21
CA LEU A 64 -10.33 4.86 -1.09
C LEU A 64 -11.49 5.58 -0.42
N LYS A 65 -12.35 4.85 0.29
CA LYS A 65 -13.51 5.42 0.98
C LYS A 65 -13.12 6.29 2.17
N ALA A 66 -12.00 6.00 2.83
CA ALA A 66 -11.53 6.73 4.00
C ALA A 66 -10.73 7.99 3.63
N LEU A 67 -10.09 8.01 2.46
CA LEU A 67 -9.23 9.10 2.01
C LEU A 67 -9.97 10.43 1.87
N ARG A 68 -9.38 11.49 2.42
CA ARG A 68 -9.89 12.87 2.34
C ARG A 68 -8.89 13.81 1.66
N PRO A 69 -9.38 14.92 1.08
CA PRO A 69 -8.53 16.00 0.58
C PRO A 69 -7.37 16.38 1.49
N GLY A 70 -6.18 16.52 0.90
CA GLY A 70 -4.95 16.91 1.61
C GLY A 70 -4.20 15.78 2.32
N GLU A 71 -4.80 14.59 2.42
CA GLU A 71 -4.16 13.38 2.98
C GLU A 71 -3.25 12.67 1.98
N TRP A 72 -2.50 11.70 2.48
CA TRP A 72 -1.44 11.03 1.72
C TRP A 72 -1.67 9.53 1.64
N VAL A 73 -1.25 8.92 0.52
CA VAL A 73 -1.13 7.47 0.38
C VAL A 73 0.29 7.10 -0.04
N VAL A 74 0.92 6.19 0.69
CA VAL A 74 2.14 5.48 0.28
C VAL A 74 1.77 4.11 -0.25
N ILE A 75 2.31 3.77 -1.42
CA ILE A 75 2.07 2.48 -2.07
C ILE A 75 3.42 1.79 -2.29
N GLN A 76 3.59 0.56 -1.77
CA GLN A 76 4.75 -0.25 -2.06
C GLN A 76 4.46 -1.75 -2.15
N PHE A 77 4.64 -2.28 -3.36
CA PHE A 77 4.52 -3.69 -3.73
C PHE A 77 5.68 -4.09 -4.64
N GLY A 78 5.90 -5.39 -4.81
CA GLY A 78 6.96 -5.94 -5.67
C GLY A 78 7.37 -7.36 -5.31
N HIS A 79 7.59 -7.66 -4.02
CA HIS A 79 8.13 -8.96 -3.60
C HIS A 79 7.27 -10.15 -4.01
N ASN A 80 5.93 -9.98 -4.00
CA ASN A 80 4.99 -11.04 -4.35
C ASN A 80 4.56 -10.99 -5.83
N ASP A 81 4.72 -9.84 -6.48
CA ASP A 81 4.31 -9.61 -7.86
C ASP A 81 5.17 -10.40 -8.87
N GLN A 82 6.40 -10.78 -8.49
CA GLN A 82 7.33 -11.54 -9.33
C GLN A 82 7.07 -13.06 -9.41
N LYS A 83 6.16 -13.61 -8.58
CA LYS A 83 5.90 -15.06 -8.45
C LYS A 83 5.10 -15.61 -9.63
N LYS A 84 5.75 -15.81 -10.78
CA LYS A 84 5.15 -16.31 -12.04
C LYS A 84 4.42 -17.65 -11.88
N ASP A 85 4.93 -18.50 -11.02
CA ASP A 85 4.38 -19.81 -10.64
C ASP A 85 3.05 -19.69 -9.87
N LYS A 86 2.70 -18.50 -9.37
CA LYS A 86 1.46 -18.25 -8.63
C LYS A 86 0.64 -17.15 -9.32
N PRO A 87 -0.23 -17.50 -10.29
CA PRO A 87 -1.01 -16.54 -11.08
C PRO A 87 -1.87 -15.58 -10.24
N HIS A 88 -2.28 -15.98 -9.03
CA HIS A 88 -3.01 -15.13 -8.09
C HIS A 88 -2.18 -13.93 -7.61
N PHE A 89 -0.87 -14.11 -7.43
CA PHE A 89 0.06 -13.08 -6.98
C PHE A 89 0.84 -12.42 -8.11
N TYR A 90 1.05 -13.12 -9.22
CA TYR A 90 1.85 -12.62 -10.34
C TYR A 90 1.25 -11.34 -10.96
N ALA A 91 2.05 -10.29 -11.01
CA ALA A 91 1.79 -9.05 -11.72
C ALA A 91 3.02 -8.72 -12.57
N GLU A 92 2.89 -8.88 -13.87
CA GLU A 92 3.98 -8.70 -14.83
C GLU A 92 4.41 -7.23 -14.91
N ALA A 93 5.70 -6.96 -14.70
CA ALA A 93 6.24 -5.61 -14.55
C ALA A 93 6.00 -4.70 -15.77
N ALA A 94 6.01 -5.22 -16.99
CA ALA A 94 5.81 -4.40 -18.18
C ALA A 94 4.33 -4.10 -18.46
N THR A 95 3.41 -5.03 -18.17
CA THR A 95 1.99 -4.89 -18.54
C THR A 95 1.04 -4.72 -17.35
N ALA A 96 1.22 -5.42 -16.24
CA ALA A 96 0.39 -5.22 -15.05
C ALA A 96 0.60 -3.81 -14.46
N TYR A 97 1.79 -3.23 -14.73
CA TYR A 97 2.17 -1.91 -14.28
C TYR A 97 1.87 -0.75 -15.25
N ARG A 98 1.75 -1.02 -16.56
CA ARG A 98 1.47 0.02 -17.57
C ARG A 98 0.10 -0.10 -18.23
N GLY A 99 -0.46 -1.31 -18.29
CA GLY A 99 -1.72 -1.61 -18.96
C GLY A 99 -2.96 -1.23 -18.15
N ARG A 100 -4.14 -1.40 -18.75
CA ARG A 100 -5.48 -1.18 -18.15
C ARG A 100 -5.75 -1.98 -16.86
N GLY A 101 -4.78 -2.76 -16.38
CA GLY A 101 -4.77 -3.46 -15.10
C GLY A 101 -4.39 -2.57 -13.92
N VAL A 102 -4.18 -3.23 -12.78
CA VAL A 102 -3.80 -2.75 -11.43
C VAL A 102 -3.34 -1.29 -11.33
N TRP A 103 -2.40 -0.86 -12.16
CA TRP A 103 -1.87 0.49 -12.16
C TRP A 103 -2.83 1.56 -12.61
N ARG A 104 -3.71 1.35 -13.58
CA ARG A 104 -4.75 2.35 -13.87
C ARG A 104 -5.78 2.42 -12.75
N SER A 105 -5.92 1.42 -11.86
CA SER A 105 -6.82 1.48 -10.69
C SER A 105 -6.18 2.19 -9.51
N CYS A 106 -4.91 1.92 -9.21
CA CYS A 106 -4.15 2.69 -8.23
C CYS A 106 -3.91 4.11 -8.74
N LEU A 107 -3.56 4.30 -10.03
CA LEU A 107 -3.47 5.62 -10.67
C LEU A 107 -4.82 6.30 -10.79
N ARG A 108 -5.94 5.62 -11.10
CA ARG A 108 -7.29 6.22 -11.01
C ARG A 108 -7.65 6.53 -9.57
N GLY A 109 -7.19 5.75 -8.60
CA GLY A 109 -7.33 6.03 -7.18
C GLY A 109 -6.47 7.21 -6.74
N ILE A 110 -5.30 7.40 -7.34
CA ILE A 110 -4.41 8.55 -7.18
C ILE A 110 -4.95 9.76 -7.93
N TRP A 111 -5.58 9.58 -9.10
CA TRP A 111 -6.23 10.63 -9.86
C TRP A 111 -7.51 11.05 -9.18
N ARG A 112 -8.28 10.09 -8.64
CA ARG A 112 -9.40 10.32 -7.72
C ARG A 112 -8.91 10.98 -6.44
N GLY A 113 -7.78 10.53 -5.91
CA GLY A 113 -7.08 11.18 -4.80
C GLY A 113 -6.75 12.62 -5.14
N ARG A 114 -6.10 12.90 -6.28
CA ARG A 114 -5.79 14.27 -6.75
C ARG A 114 -7.04 15.10 -7.02
N SER A 115 -8.10 14.51 -7.58
CA SER A 115 -9.40 15.20 -7.73
C SER A 115 -10.08 15.44 -6.39
N LEU A 116 -9.81 14.59 -5.41
CA LEU A 116 -10.12 14.82 -4.01
C LEU A 116 -9.06 15.72 -3.35
N GLY A 117 -7.97 16.15 -4.00
CA GLY A 117 -6.90 16.95 -3.37
C GLY A 117 -5.86 16.19 -2.52
N CYS A 118 -5.85 14.86 -2.54
CA CYS A 118 -4.88 13.98 -1.88
C CYS A 118 -3.56 13.84 -2.67
N ARG A 119 -2.48 13.47 -1.97
CA ARG A 119 -1.14 13.26 -2.54
C ARG A 119 -0.68 11.80 -2.42
N SER A 120 0.20 11.34 -3.30
CA SER A 120 0.64 9.94 -3.35
C SER A 120 2.15 9.78 -3.52
N ILE A 121 2.76 8.85 -2.79
CA ILE A 121 4.19 8.51 -2.86
C ILE A 121 4.33 7.01 -3.20
N TRP A 122 5.27 6.68 -4.11
CA TRP A 122 5.50 5.30 -4.56
C TRP A 122 6.91 4.83 -4.24
N ARG A 123 7.00 3.57 -3.78
CA ARG A 123 8.28 2.85 -3.62
C ARG A 123 8.11 1.43 -4.14
N LYS A 124 9.01 0.97 -5.01
CA LYS A 124 9.03 -0.44 -5.42
C LYS A 124 9.62 -1.27 -4.28
N ALA A 125 8.95 -2.36 -3.89
CA ALA A 125 9.55 -3.36 -3.02
C ALA A 125 10.63 -4.13 -3.80
N GLY A 126 11.80 -4.34 -3.20
CA GLY A 126 12.96 -5.00 -3.81
C GLY A 126 12.64 -6.33 -4.45
#